data_AF-A0A1G0CRB6-F1
#
_entry.id   AF-A0A1G0CRB6-F1
#
_cell.length_a   1.000
_cell.length_b   1.000
_cell.length_c   1.000
_cell.angle_alpha   90.00
_cell.angle_beta   90.00
_cell.angle_gamma   90.00
#
_symmetry.space_group_name_H-M   'P 1'
#
loop_
_entity.id
_entity.type
_entity.pdbx_description
1 polymer ?
#
loop_
_entity_poly.entity_id
_entity_poly.type
_entity_poly.pdbx_seq_one_letter_code
_entity_poly.pdbx_strand_id
1 'polypeptide(L)'
;MTHDTSIALLIDADNSPSGKIEEILDELAKYGVINIRRAFGNWKSPHLKGWEGVLHDYAIQPMQQFAYTKGKDATDMAMIIDAMDLLYTKQLDGFCIVSSDSDFTPLVMRIRANGLKVFGFGEKKTPEPFVNACSKFLYLENLGTVAPDAATAEPKAGAATAEAPAPAATPAVPAAKPVTGKVGTKELKANTRLVNLLRKSVESAADDEGWAGLGVVGQHISKQASFDSRNYGYAKLTDLFQAIGLFEIRKSDKAIYVRDKKQASQ
;
A
#
# COMPACT_ATOMS: atom_id res chain seq x y z
N MET A 1 21.97 -4.67 -18.29
CA MET A 1 20.97 -5.72 -17.98
C MET A 1 19.88 -5.05 -17.17
N THR A 2 18.63 -5.10 -17.60
CA THR A 2 17.50 -4.62 -16.78
C THR A 2 17.33 -5.58 -15.62
N HIS A 3 17.57 -5.11 -14.40
CA HIS A 3 17.30 -5.88 -13.18
C HIS A 3 15.80 -5.84 -12.90
N ASP A 4 15.19 -7.01 -12.71
CA ASP A 4 13.79 -7.08 -12.25
C ASP A 4 13.72 -6.64 -10.78
N THR A 5 12.72 -5.82 -10.45
CA THR A 5 12.51 -5.33 -9.08
C THR A 5 12.40 -6.51 -8.12
N SER A 6 13.32 -6.64 -7.16
CA SER A 6 13.38 -7.74 -6.19
C SER A 6 12.70 -7.36 -4.88
N ILE A 7 11.76 -8.17 -4.41
CA ILE A 7 10.95 -7.89 -3.21
C ILE A 7 11.13 -9.00 -2.17
N ALA A 8 11.32 -8.61 -0.91
CA ALA A 8 11.24 -9.51 0.24
C ALA A 8 9.86 -9.43 0.90
N LEU A 9 9.13 -10.55 0.94
CA LEU A 9 7.86 -10.72 1.63
C LEU A 9 8.08 -11.30 3.03
N LEU A 10 7.74 -10.50 4.04
CA LEU A 10 7.80 -10.85 5.45
C LEU A 10 6.37 -10.82 6.02
N ILE A 11 5.95 -11.93 6.60
CA ILE A 11 4.57 -12.15 7.05
C ILE A 11 4.58 -12.38 8.55
N ASP A 12 3.81 -11.59 9.29
CA ASP A 12 3.45 -11.87 10.68
C ASP A 12 2.32 -12.90 10.67
N ALA A 13 2.67 -14.19 10.73
CA ALA A 13 1.72 -15.29 10.61
C ALA A 13 0.88 -15.46 11.88
N ASP A 14 1.37 -15.01 13.04
CA ASP A 14 0.63 -15.05 14.29
C ASP A 14 -0.61 -14.14 14.25
N ASN A 15 -0.52 -13.00 13.54
CA ASN A 15 -1.60 -12.02 13.49
C ASN A 15 -2.27 -11.85 12.10
N SER A 16 -1.81 -12.56 11.07
CA SER A 16 -2.35 -12.45 9.70
C SER A 16 -3.01 -13.73 9.21
N PRO A 17 -4.15 -13.66 8.47
CA PRO A 17 -4.85 -14.84 7.98
C PRO A 17 -4.13 -15.47 6.78
N SER A 18 -3.98 -16.81 6.79
CA SER A 18 -3.34 -17.55 5.70
C SER A 18 -4.14 -17.54 4.40
N GLY A 19 -5.47 -17.45 4.48
CA GLY A 19 -6.36 -17.46 3.31
C GLY A 19 -6.23 -16.26 2.36
N LYS A 20 -5.40 -15.26 2.68
CA LYS A 20 -5.17 -14.08 1.82
C LYS A 20 -3.83 -14.10 1.10
N ILE A 21 -3.02 -15.14 1.29
CA ILE A 21 -1.65 -15.17 0.76
C ILE A 21 -1.59 -15.13 -0.77
N GLU A 22 -2.47 -15.86 -1.45
CA GLU A 22 -2.54 -15.88 -2.92
C GLU A 22 -2.78 -14.47 -3.47
N GLU A 23 -3.79 -13.78 -2.94
CA GLU A 23 -4.15 -12.42 -3.34
C GLU A 23 -3.02 -11.40 -3.06
N ILE A 24 -2.27 -11.59 -1.97
CA ILE A 24 -1.09 -10.77 -1.64
C ILE A 24 0.02 -10.99 -2.68
N LEU A 25 0.31 -12.26 -3.02
CA LEU A 25 1.34 -12.61 -3.99
C LEU A 25 0.99 -12.06 -5.39
N ASP A 26 -0.26 -12.21 -5.82
CA ASP A 26 -0.76 -11.68 -7.09
C ASP A 26 -0.68 -10.15 -7.16
N GLU A 27 -0.96 -9.47 -6.05
CA GLU A 27 -0.81 -8.03 -5.97
C GLU A 27 0.66 -7.61 -6.05
N LEU A 28 1.54 -8.30 -5.32
CA LEU A 28 2.98 -8.01 -5.30
C LEU A 28 3.67 -8.27 -6.63
N ALA A 29 3.23 -9.29 -7.38
CA ALA A 29 3.76 -9.64 -8.69
C ALA A 29 3.68 -8.48 -9.71
N LYS A 30 2.78 -7.50 -9.48
CA LYS A 30 2.66 -6.28 -10.31
C LYS A 30 3.82 -5.32 -10.12
N TYR A 31 4.57 -5.42 -9.03
CA TYR A 31 5.65 -4.49 -8.68
C TYR A 31 7.03 -5.10 -8.80
N GLY A 32 7.15 -6.43 -8.75
CA GLY A 32 8.44 -7.11 -8.80
C GLY A 32 8.36 -8.61 -8.53
N VAL A 33 9.52 -9.25 -8.59
CA VAL A 33 9.70 -10.67 -8.28
C VAL A 33 9.90 -10.84 -6.77
N ILE A 34 9.10 -11.72 -6.18
CA ILE A 34 9.09 -11.99 -4.74
C ILE A 34 10.10 -13.10 -4.44
N ASN A 35 11.36 -12.70 -4.26
CA ASN A 35 12.51 -13.60 -4.14
C ASN A 35 12.69 -14.19 -2.75
N ILE A 36 12.19 -13.49 -1.72
CA ILE A 36 12.26 -13.93 -0.34
C ILE A 36 10.83 -13.96 0.18
N ARG A 37 10.43 -15.11 0.74
CA ARG A 37 9.10 -15.33 1.31
C ARG A 37 9.26 -15.97 2.66
N ARG A 38 8.98 -15.23 3.73
CA ARG A 38 9.16 -15.68 5.10
C ARG A 38 7.90 -15.41 5.91
N ALA A 39 7.44 -16.42 6.63
CA ALA A 39 6.35 -16.31 7.58
C ALA A 39 6.91 -16.51 8.99
N PHE A 40 6.69 -15.54 9.87
CA PHE A 40 7.16 -15.54 11.25
C PHE A 40 6.02 -15.93 12.17
N GLY A 41 6.29 -16.88 13.05
CA GLY A 41 5.33 -17.24 14.08
C GLY A 41 5.78 -18.42 14.93
N ASN A 42 4.94 -18.76 15.89
CA ASN A 42 5.15 -19.97 16.68
C ASN A 42 4.46 -21.17 16.02
N TRP A 43 5.16 -21.93 15.17
CA TRP A 43 4.63 -23.09 14.43
C TRP A 43 4.20 -24.28 15.31
N LYS A 44 4.46 -24.23 16.63
CA LYS A 44 3.82 -25.16 17.57
C LYS A 44 2.40 -24.75 17.96
N SER A 45 1.96 -23.57 17.56
CA SER A 45 0.68 -23.03 17.98
C SER A 45 -0.46 -23.52 17.08
N PRO A 46 -1.59 -23.99 17.65
CA PRO A 46 -2.71 -24.50 16.86
C PRO A 46 -3.33 -23.51 15.88
N HIS A 47 -3.20 -22.20 16.11
CA HIS A 47 -3.75 -21.18 15.21
C HIS A 47 -3.00 -21.05 13.88
N LEU A 48 -1.76 -21.55 13.78
CA LEU A 48 -0.96 -21.53 12.55
C LEU A 48 -1.20 -22.73 11.63
N LYS A 49 -2.08 -23.68 11.98
CA LYS A 49 -2.41 -24.82 11.11
C LYS A 49 -2.88 -24.39 9.71
N GLY A 50 -3.61 -23.27 9.63
CA GLY A 50 -4.03 -22.71 8.34
C GLY A 50 -2.85 -22.23 7.49
N TRP A 51 -1.77 -21.77 8.12
CA TRP A 51 -0.53 -21.41 7.43
C TRP A 51 0.25 -22.63 6.99
N GLU A 52 0.41 -23.65 7.85
CA GLU A 52 1.11 -24.91 7.51
C GLU A 52 0.62 -25.51 6.19
N GLY A 53 -0.69 -25.49 5.96
CA GLY A 53 -1.30 -26.00 4.73
C GLY A 53 -0.94 -25.24 3.46
N VAL A 54 -0.56 -23.96 3.55
CA VAL A 54 -0.26 -23.11 2.38
C VAL A 54 1.23 -22.78 2.21
N LEU A 55 2.06 -23.02 3.23
CA LEU A 55 3.49 -22.69 3.16
C LEU A 55 4.20 -23.35 1.98
N HIS A 56 3.97 -24.65 1.78
CA HIS A 56 4.63 -25.42 0.73
C HIS A 56 4.15 -25.01 -0.66
N ASP A 57 2.84 -24.81 -0.82
CA ASP A 57 2.22 -24.44 -2.09
C ASP A 57 2.76 -23.11 -2.64
N TYR A 58 3.07 -22.17 -1.73
CA TYR A 58 3.58 -20.85 -2.09
C TYR A 58 5.08 -20.65 -1.87
N ALA A 59 5.83 -21.73 -1.57
CA ALA A 59 7.26 -21.70 -1.28
C ALA A 59 7.65 -20.67 -0.21
N ILE A 60 6.86 -20.61 0.87
CA ILE A 60 7.07 -19.69 2.00
C ILE A 60 7.90 -20.41 3.05
N GLN A 61 9.03 -19.81 3.44
CA GLN A 61 9.89 -20.34 4.48
C GLN A 61 9.26 -20.03 5.87
N PRO A 62 8.96 -21.05 6.69
CA PRO A 62 8.56 -20.83 8.07
C PRO A 62 9.77 -20.40 8.91
N MET A 63 9.63 -19.27 9.61
CA MET A 63 10.56 -18.74 10.60
C MET A 63 9.96 -18.98 11.98
N GLN A 64 10.50 -19.97 12.70
CA GLN A 64 10.03 -20.33 14.03
C GLN A 64 10.51 -19.35 15.07
N GLN A 65 9.58 -18.80 15.85
CA GLN A 65 9.89 -18.03 17.05
C GLN A 65 9.03 -18.52 18.22
N PHE A 66 9.69 -18.96 19.30
CA PHE A 66 8.99 -19.32 20.53
C PHE A 66 8.64 -18.07 21.33
N ALA A 67 7.45 -18.06 21.94
CA ALA A 67 7.10 -17.06 22.94
C ALA A 67 7.85 -17.37 24.24
N TYR A 68 8.85 -16.54 24.59
CA TYR A 68 9.59 -16.68 25.86
C TYR A 68 8.72 -16.35 27.08
N THR A 69 7.73 -15.50 26.89
CA THR A 69 6.73 -15.12 27.89
C THR A 69 5.42 -14.84 27.16
N LYS A 70 4.29 -15.22 27.77
CA LYS A 70 2.96 -15.05 27.16
C LYS A 70 2.67 -13.56 26.92
N GLY A 71 2.27 -13.22 25.70
CA GLY A 71 1.89 -11.85 25.32
C GLY A 71 3.04 -10.87 25.13
N LYS A 72 4.23 -11.37 24.76
CA LYS A 72 5.34 -10.51 24.28
C LYS A 72 5.61 -10.73 22.81
N ASP A 73 6.13 -9.68 22.19
CA ASP A 73 6.29 -9.48 20.75
C ASP A 73 7.58 -10.14 20.21
N ALA A 74 7.82 -11.39 20.63
CA ALA A 74 9.03 -12.12 20.25
C ALA A 74 9.10 -12.38 18.74
N THR A 75 7.95 -12.72 18.13
CA THR A 75 7.80 -12.90 16.69
C THR A 75 8.14 -11.60 15.95
N ASP A 76 7.65 -10.47 16.44
CA ASP A 76 7.87 -9.15 15.82
C ASP A 76 9.34 -8.75 15.89
N MET A 77 10.00 -8.97 17.03
CA MET A 77 11.44 -8.76 17.16
C MET A 77 12.24 -9.62 16.18
N ALA A 78 11.90 -10.91 16.04
CA ALA A 78 12.58 -11.80 15.10
C ALA A 78 12.39 -11.33 13.64
N MET A 79 11.18 -10.89 13.28
CA MET A 79 10.86 -10.35 11.97
C MET A 79 11.61 -9.04 11.69
N ILE A 80 11.71 -8.14 12.67
CA ILE A 80 12.46 -6.88 12.55
C ILE A 80 13.96 -7.16 12.36
N ILE A 81 14.54 -8.07 13.14
CA ILE A 81 15.95 -8.46 13.02
C ILE A 81 16.21 -9.00 11.61
N ASP A 82 15.39 -9.95 11.15
CA ASP A 82 15.54 -10.53 9.82
C ASP A 82 15.35 -9.50 8.70
N ALA A 83 14.38 -8.59 8.83
CA ALA A 83 14.19 -7.50 7.88
C ALA A 83 15.42 -6.58 7.78
N MET A 84 16.04 -6.27 8.92
CA MET A 84 17.25 -5.44 8.98
C MET A 84 18.46 -6.18 8.39
N ASP A 85 18.61 -7.47 8.65
CA ASP A 85 19.66 -8.28 8.03
C ASP A 85 19.47 -8.34 6.51
N LEU A 86 18.24 -8.56 6.02
CA LEU A 86 17.94 -8.54 4.60
C LEU A 86 18.22 -7.18 3.98
N LEU A 87 17.88 -6.08 4.67
CA LEU A 87 18.09 -4.72 4.18
C LEU A 87 19.56 -4.41 3.88
N TYR A 88 20.49 -4.94 4.68
CA TYR A 88 21.92 -4.67 4.49
C TYR A 88 22.70 -5.78 3.79
N THR A 89 22.16 -7.01 3.71
CA THR A 89 22.88 -8.16 3.13
C THR A 89 22.40 -8.55 1.74
N LYS A 90 21.20 -8.11 1.32
CA LYS A 90 20.60 -8.47 0.03
C LYS A 90 20.40 -7.25 -0.85
N GLN A 91 20.46 -7.48 -2.16
CA GLN A 91 20.06 -6.49 -3.16
C GLN A 91 18.55 -6.61 -3.38
N LEU A 92 17.80 -5.83 -2.61
CA LEU A 92 16.36 -5.73 -2.67
C LEU A 92 15.96 -4.33 -3.11
N ASP A 93 14.88 -4.23 -3.88
CA ASP A 93 14.28 -2.96 -4.32
C ASP A 93 13.06 -2.60 -3.46
N GLY A 94 12.52 -3.59 -2.73
CA GLY A 94 11.42 -3.35 -1.82
C GLY A 94 11.18 -4.46 -0.80
N PHE A 95 10.39 -4.10 0.20
CA PHE A 95 9.90 -4.99 1.24
C PHE A 95 8.39 -5.02 1.20
N CYS A 96 7.82 -6.18 1.47
CA CYS A 96 6.43 -6.35 1.79
C CYS A 96 6.30 -6.80 3.24
N ILE A 97 5.51 -6.06 4.02
CA ILE A 97 5.19 -6.38 5.41
C ILE A 97 3.70 -6.70 5.49
N VAL A 98 3.38 -7.94 5.86
CA VAL A 98 2.00 -8.36 6.13
C VAL A 98 1.80 -8.37 7.64
N SER A 99 1.23 -7.29 8.17
CA SER A 99 0.84 -7.15 9.57
C SER A 99 -0.15 -5.98 9.72
N SER A 100 -0.91 -5.97 10.81
CA SER A 100 -1.75 -4.83 11.22
C SER A 100 -1.16 -4.07 12.42
N ASP A 101 0.01 -4.48 12.92
CA ASP A 101 0.66 -3.88 14.07
C ASP A 101 1.43 -2.60 13.69
N SER A 102 1.15 -1.52 14.40
CA SER A 102 1.85 -0.24 14.20
C SER A 102 3.27 -0.21 14.74
N ASP A 103 3.69 -1.19 15.53
CA ASP A 103 5.05 -1.25 16.07
C ASP A 103 6.10 -1.52 14.98
N PHE A 104 5.68 -1.99 13.80
CA PHE A 104 6.53 -2.04 12.60
C PHE A 104 6.78 -0.68 11.93
N THR A 105 6.13 0.40 12.37
CA THR A 105 6.29 1.74 11.76
C THR A 105 7.76 2.21 11.68
N PRO A 106 8.59 2.09 12.75
CA PRO A 106 10.00 2.46 12.67
C PRO A 106 10.79 1.63 11.66
N LEU A 107 10.48 0.33 11.50
CA LEU A 107 11.09 -0.53 10.49
C LEU A 107 10.76 -0.04 9.08
N VAL A 108 9.48 0.25 8.81
CA VAL A 108 9.04 0.81 7.51
C VAL A 108 9.78 2.10 7.20
N MET A 109 9.86 3.02 8.16
CA MET A 109 10.58 4.28 8.00
C MET A 109 12.06 4.05 7.73
N ARG A 110 12.70 3.08 8.41
CA ARG A 110 14.11 2.74 8.21
C ARG A 110 14.37 2.18 6.81
N ILE A 111 13.52 1.28 6.32
CA ILE A 111 13.62 0.71 4.96
C ILE A 111 13.46 1.83 3.92
N ARG A 112 12.46 2.69 4.08
CA ARG A 112 12.24 3.83 3.18
C ARG A 112 13.36 4.85 3.19
N ALA A 113 13.99 5.09 4.34
CA ALA A 113 15.16 5.95 4.45
C ALA A 113 16.37 5.41 3.66
N ASN A 114 16.43 4.10 3.42
CA ASN A 114 17.43 3.47 2.53
C ASN A 114 17.01 3.50 1.04
N GLY A 115 15.91 4.15 0.70
CA GLY A 115 15.44 4.31 -0.68
C GLY A 115 14.60 3.15 -1.21
N LEU A 116 14.30 2.13 -0.38
CA LEU A 116 13.53 0.97 -0.79
C LEU A 116 12.02 1.23 -0.62
N LYS A 117 11.22 0.62 -1.50
CA LYS A 117 9.76 0.67 -1.39
C LYS A 117 9.27 -0.25 -0.27
N VAL A 118 8.21 0.16 0.41
CA VAL A 118 7.53 -0.69 1.40
C VAL A 118 6.07 -0.85 1.04
N PHE A 119 5.67 -2.10 0.79
CA PHE A 119 4.29 -2.52 0.58
C PHE A 119 3.74 -3.06 1.90
N GLY A 120 2.67 -2.46 2.41
CA GLY A 120 2.00 -2.92 3.62
C GLY A 120 0.71 -3.63 3.29
N PHE A 121 0.44 -4.74 3.96
CA PHE A 121 -0.84 -5.43 3.92
C PHE A 121 -1.32 -5.69 5.34
N GLY A 122 -2.56 -5.29 5.64
CA GLY A 122 -3.14 -5.50 6.96
C GLY A 122 -4.65 -5.28 6.93
N GLU A 123 -5.30 -5.47 8.07
CA GLU A 123 -6.75 -5.30 8.21
C GLU A 123 -7.13 -3.82 8.30
N LYS A 124 -8.41 -3.48 8.11
CA LYS A 124 -8.91 -2.10 8.22
C LYS A 124 -8.69 -1.45 9.59
N LYS A 125 -8.52 -2.26 10.64
CA LYS A 125 -8.19 -1.78 12.00
C LYS A 125 -6.77 -1.20 12.11
N THR A 126 -5.94 -1.37 11.09
CA THR A 126 -4.54 -0.92 11.09
C THR A 126 -4.44 0.60 11.33
N PRO A 127 -3.65 1.05 12.31
CA PRO A 127 -3.50 2.47 12.62
C PRO A 127 -2.95 3.30 11.45
N GLU A 128 -3.47 4.52 11.27
CA GLU A 128 -3.02 5.44 10.21
C GLU A 128 -1.50 5.68 10.17
N PRO A 129 -0.77 5.81 11.30
CA PRO A 129 0.68 6.01 11.26
C PRO A 129 1.42 4.93 10.46
N PHE A 130 1.04 3.66 10.63
CA PHE A 130 1.67 2.55 9.91
C PHE A 130 1.28 2.54 8.42
N VAL A 131 0.00 2.77 8.13
CA VAL A 131 -0.52 2.90 6.75
C VAL A 131 0.22 4.01 6.00
N ASN A 132 0.39 5.17 6.64
CA ASN A 132 1.04 6.35 6.08
C ASN A 132 2.56 6.18 5.92
N ALA A 133 3.17 5.37 6.79
CA ALA A 133 4.60 5.08 6.70
C ALA A 133 4.93 4.23 5.47
N CYS A 134 4.02 3.38 4.99
CA CYS A 134 4.25 2.56 3.80
C CYS A 134 4.35 3.40 2.52
N SER A 135 5.02 2.87 1.49
CA SER A 135 4.94 3.44 0.13
C SER A 135 3.56 3.19 -0.46
N LYS A 136 3.00 2.02 -0.18
CA LYS A 136 1.65 1.65 -0.55
C LYS A 136 1.10 0.68 0.49
N PHE A 137 -0.13 0.88 0.92
CA PHE A 137 -0.80 0.01 1.88
C PHE A 137 -2.13 -0.48 1.29
N LEU A 138 -2.38 -1.78 1.40
CA LEU A 138 -3.60 -2.43 0.94
C LEU A 138 -4.28 -3.16 2.08
N TYR A 139 -5.58 -2.92 2.22
CA TYR A 139 -6.39 -3.65 3.20
C TYR A 139 -6.75 -5.04 2.69
N LEU A 140 -6.54 -6.06 3.53
CA LEU A 140 -6.79 -7.48 3.19
C LEU A 140 -8.25 -7.73 2.78
N GLU A 141 -9.18 -6.99 3.35
CA GLU A 141 -10.62 -7.08 3.04
C GLU A 141 -10.96 -6.57 1.64
N ASN A 142 -10.07 -5.79 1.03
CA ASN A 142 -10.27 -5.20 -0.30
C ASN A 142 -9.50 -5.97 -1.39
N LEU A 143 -8.68 -6.96 -1.02
CA LEU A 143 -8.02 -7.85 -1.96
C LEU A 143 -9.04 -8.83 -2.57
N GLY A 144 -8.79 -9.28 -3.81
CA GLY A 144 -9.67 -10.20 -4.55
C GLY A 144 -10.93 -9.56 -5.18
N THR A 145 -11.19 -8.28 -4.93
CA THR A 145 -12.37 -7.57 -5.48
C THR A 145 -12.10 -6.88 -6.82
N VAL A 146 -11.60 -7.59 -7.83
CA VAL A 146 -11.48 -7.00 -9.19
C VAL A 146 -11.84 -8.02 -10.27
N ALA A 147 -13.01 -7.83 -10.89
CA ALA A 147 -13.36 -8.39 -12.19
C ALA A 147 -12.36 -7.89 -13.26
N PRO A 148 -12.03 -8.70 -14.28
CA PRO A 148 -10.94 -8.39 -15.19
C PRO A 148 -11.31 -7.23 -16.12
N ASP A 149 -10.41 -6.26 -16.29
CA ASP A 149 -10.04 -5.88 -17.66
C ASP A 149 -8.82 -4.95 -17.80
N ALA A 150 -7.88 -5.50 -18.58
CA ALA A 150 -7.14 -4.93 -19.71
C ALA A 150 -6.27 -3.67 -19.53
N ALA A 151 -4.97 -3.95 -19.51
CA ALA A 151 -3.86 -3.32 -20.23
C ALA A 151 -3.93 -1.83 -20.60
N THR A 152 -2.93 -1.08 -20.09
CA THR A 152 -2.00 -0.14 -20.77
C THR A 152 -1.54 0.88 -19.71
N ALA A 153 -0.33 1.44 -19.69
CA ALA A 153 0.96 1.23 -20.30
C ALA A 153 1.89 2.16 -19.49
N GLU A 154 3.05 1.67 -19.04
CA GLU A 154 4.08 2.52 -18.42
C GLU A 154 4.65 3.52 -19.44
N PRO A 155 5.16 4.67 -18.98
CA PRO A 155 6.58 4.92 -19.27
C PRO A 155 7.41 5.40 -18.07
N LYS A 156 8.69 5.02 -18.14
CA LYS A 156 9.81 5.22 -17.21
C LYS A 156 10.45 6.63 -17.27
N ALA A 157 11.16 6.93 -16.17
CA ALA A 157 12.43 7.64 -16.03
C ALA A 157 12.49 9.18 -15.93
N GLY A 158 13.29 9.65 -14.96
CA GLY A 158 13.83 11.02 -14.87
C GLY A 158 14.06 11.49 -13.42
N ALA A 159 15.32 11.75 -13.04
CA ALA A 159 15.84 11.87 -11.68
C ALA A 159 16.08 13.33 -11.16
N ALA A 160 16.44 13.42 -9.86
CA ALA A 160 17.08 14.54 -9.11
C ALA A 160 16.20 15.79 -8.78
N THR A 161 16.25 16.48 -7.62
CA THR A 161 17.10 16.54 -6.40
C THR A 161 16.42 17.41 -5.31
N ALA A 162 16.73 17.16 -4.02
CA ALA A 162 16.80 18.00 -2.78
C ALA A 162 15.90 19.27 -2.61
N GLU A 163 15.40 19.72 -1.45
CA GLU A 163 15.78 19.63 -0.04
C GLU A 163 14.61 20.17 0.84
N ALA A 164 14.56 19.82 2.12
CA ALA A 164 13.52 20.18 3.11
C ALA A 164 13.74 21.61 3.72
N PRO A 165 12.83 22.19 4.54
CA PRO A 165 12.51 21.69 5.90
C PRO A 165 11.03 21.79 6.36
N ALA A 166 10.71 21.02 7.41
CA ALA A 166 9.45 21.02 8.17
C ALA A 166 9.43 22.15 9.24
N PRO A 167 8.33 22.44 10.01
CA PRO A 167 7.80 21.50 11.02
C PRO A 167 6.28 21.59 11.37
N ALA A 168 5.87 20.67 12.25
CA ALA A 168 4.86 20.79 13.34
C ALA A 168 3.42 20.22 13.18
N ALA A 169 3.24 19.06 13.85
CA ALA A 169 2.25 18.76 14.91
C ALA A 169 0.72 18.64 14.64
N THR A 170 0.24 17.37 14.67
CA THR A 170 -1.01 16.79 15.30
C THR A 170 -2.41 17.36 14.96
N PRO A 171 -3.55 16.62 15.14
CA PRO A 171 -3.80 15.47 16.01
C PRO A 171 -4.53 14.25 15.38
N ALA A 172 -4.45 13.13 16.10
CA ALA A 172 -5.16 11.87 15.84
C ALA A 172 -6.65 11.94 16.23
N VAL A 173 -7.52 11.32 15.42
CA VAL A 173 -8.97 11.07 15.68
C VAL A 173 -9.45 9.90 14.79
N PRO A 174 -10.55 9.19 15.12
CA PRO A 174 -10.58 7.88 15.75
C PRO A 174 -10.83 6.72 14.76
N ALA A 175 -10.50 5.50 15.18
CA ALA A 175 -10.72 4.25 14.45
C ALA A 175 -12.16 4.13 13.89
N ALA A 176 -12.27 4.05 12.56
CA ALA A 176 -13.54 3.87 11.85
C ALA A 176 -13.97 2.39 11.81
N LYS A 177 -15.27 2.16 11.99
CA LYS A 177 -15.93 0.84 11.91
C LYS A 177 -15.76 0.21 10.51
N PRO A 178 -15.74 -1.13 10.39
CA PRO A 178 -15.49 -1.82 9.13
C PRO A 178 -16.64 -1.60 8.14
N VAL A 179 -16.35 -0.94 7.02
CA VAL A 179 -17.27 -0.84 5.87
C VAL A 179 -16.83 -1.86 4.83
N THR A 180 -17.59 -2.95 4.70
CA THR A 180 -17.52 -3.88 3.57
C THR A 180 -18.42 -3.34 2.46
N GLY A 181 -17.84 -2.59 1.52
CA GLY A 181 -18.57 -2.03 0.37
C GLY A 181 -17.91 -0.78 -0.20
N LYS A 182 -18.38 -0.34 -1.39
CA LYS A 182 -17.99 0.95 -2.00
C LYS A 182 -18.35 2.09 -1.05
N VAL A 183 -17.37 2.92 -0.70
CA VAL A 183 -17.59 4.10 0.15
C VAL A 183 -18.53 5.07 -0.58
N GLY A 184 -19.61 5.49 0.06
CA GLY A 184 -20.63 6.32 -0.59
C GLY A 184 -20.13 7.72 -0.93
N THR A 185 -20.68 8.35 -1.97
CA THR A 185 -20.30 9.71 -2.41
C THR A 185 -20.30 10.76 -1.29
N LYS A 186 -21.26 10.70 -0.36
CA LYS A 186 -21.33 11.64 0.78
C LYS A 186 -20.11 11.50 1.70
N GLU A 187 -19.73 10.26 1.99
CA GLU A 187 -18.59 9.93 2.86
C GLU A 187 -17.26 10.28 2.17
N LEU A 188 -17.13 9.98 0.87
CA LEU A 188 -15.98 10.36 0.07
C LEU A 188 -15.76 11.89 0.04
N LYS A 189 -16.85 12.66 -0.13
CA LYS A 189 -16.78 14.13 -0.11
C LYS A 189 -16.44 14.69 1.28
N ALA A 190 -16.87 14.01 2.34
CA ALA A 190 -16.57 14.38 3.72
C ALA A 190 -15.13 14.03 4.13
N ASN A 191 -14.46 13.13 3.39
CA ASN A 191 -13.06 12.81 3.60
C ASN A 191 -12.16 13.94 3.09
N THR A 192 -11.97 14.97 3.92
CA THR A 192 -11.17 16.16 3.62
C THR A 192 -9.74 15.81 3.19
N ARG A 193 -9.14 14.80 3.82
CA ARG A 193 -7.78 14.35 3.51
C ARG A 193 -7.69 13.80 2.08
N LEU A 194 -8.60 12.90 1.71
CA LEU A 194 -8.70 12.34 0.37
C LEU A 194 -8.96 13.44 -0.67
N VAL A 195 -9.98 14.27 -0.44
CA VAL A 195 -10.36 15.32 -1.40
C VAL A 195 -9.21 16.30 -1.62
N ASN A 196 -8.52 16.71 -0.56
CA ASN A 196 -7.38 17.63 -0.66
C ASN A 196 -6.19 16.98 -1.38
N LEU A 197 -5.91 15.70 -1.12
CA LEU A 197 -4.87 14.96 -1.83
C LEU A 197 -5.14 14.93 -3.34
N LEU A 198 -6.36 14.57 -3.73
CA LEU A 198 -6.74 14.49 -5.15
C LEU A 198 -6.71 15.86 -5.81
N ARG A 199 -7.23 16.91 -5.16
CA ARG A 199 -7.19 18.28 -5.68
C ARG A 199 -5.77 18.77 -5.92
N LYS A 200 -4.90 18.69 -4.90
CA LYS A 200 -3.50 19.12 -5.03
C LYS A 200 -2.75 18.34 -6.11
N SER A 201 -3.06 17.05 -6.26
CA SER A 201 -2.45 16.21 -7.29
C SER A 201 -2.94 16.56 -8.70
N VAL A 202 -4.21 16.94 -8.86
CA VAL A 202 -4.74 17.46 -10.12
C VAL A 202 -4.13 18.81 -10.45
N GLU A 203 -4.12 19.74 -9.49
CA GLU A 203 -3.54 21.07 -9.65
C GLU A 203 -2.05 21.02 -10.05
N SER A 204 -1.27 20.12 -9.43
CA SER A 204 0.15 19.95 -9.75
C SER A 204 0.41 19.36 -11.14
N ALA A 205 -0.59 18.70 -11.74
CA ALA A 205 -0.47 17.99 -13.01
C ALA A 205 -1.34 18.60 -14.13
N ALA A 206 -2.00 19.72 -13.85
CA ALA A 206 -2.88 20.40 -14.78
C ALA A 206 -2.08 21.18 -15.83
N ASP A 207 -2.60 21.22 -17.04
CA ASP A 207 -2.16 22.13 -18.10
C ASP A 207 -2.76 23.54 -17.92
N ASP A 208 -2.47 24.44 -18.86
CA ASP A 208 -2.95 25.82 -18.87
C ASP A 208 -4.50 25.92 -18.95
N GLU A 209 -5.18 24.87 -19.40
CA GLU A 209 -6.65 24.78 -19.45
C GLU A 209 -7.26 24.13 -18.19
N GLY A 210 -6.41 23.79 -17.21
CA GLY A 210 -6.79 23.15 -15.95
C GLY A 210 -7.01 21.63 -16.06
N TRP A 211 -6.70 21.00 -17.18
CA TRP A 211 -6.86 19.56 -17.37
C TRP A 211 -5.58 18.81 -16.98
N ALA A 212 -5.74 17.79 -16.15
CA ALA A 212 -4.64 16.92 -15.74
C ALA A 212 -4.82 15.50 -16.30
N GLY A 213 -3.76 14.94 -16.89
CA GLY A 213 -3.76 13.54 -17.30
C GLY A 213 -3.86 12.61 -16.09
N LEU A 214 -4.86 11.72 -16.05
CA LEU A 214 -5.13 10.86 -14.89
C LEU A 214 -3.94 9.96 -14.51
N GLY A 215 -3.16 9.52 -15.51
CA GLY A 215 -1.93 8.76 -15.28
C GLY A 215 -0.88 9.57 -14.50
N VAL A 216 -0.68 10.84 -14.88
CA VAL A 216 0.25 11.76 -14.20
C VAL A 216 -0.24 12.08 -12.79
N VAL A 217 -1.54 12.31 -12.62
CA VAL A 217 -2.18 12.50 -11.31
C VAL A 217 -1.95 11.28 -10.41
N GLY A 218 -2.17 10.06 -10.94
CA GLY A 218 -1.90 8.82 -10.22
C GLY A 218 -0.44 8.68 -9.80
N GLN A 219 0.50 9.02 -10.68
CA GLN A 219 1.93 9.04 -10.36
C GLN A 219 2.25 10.06 -9.25
N HIS A 220 1.69 11.26 -9.29
CA HIS A 220 1.86 12.27 -8.24
C HIS A 220 1.34 11.77 -6.88
N ILE A 221 0.14 11.21 -6.85
CA ILE A 221 -0.46 10.66 -5.63
C ILE A 221 0.45 9.58 -5.03
N SER A 222 0.92 8.65 -5.87
CA SER A 222 1.78 7.54 -5.43
C SER A 222 3.13 7.97 -4.85
N LYS A 223 3.62 9.16 -5.23
CA LYS A 223 4.86 9.74 -4.69
C LYS A 223 4.66 10.45 -3.35
N GLN A 224 3.46 10.96 -3.10
CA GLN A 224 3.16 11.81 -1.94
C GLN A 224 2.55 11.04 -0.76
N ALA A 225 1.77 9.99 -1.04
CA ALA A 225 1.00 9.28 -0.02
C ALA A 225 0.91 7.79 -0.31
N SER A 226 0.79 7.02 0.77
CA SER A 226 0.32 5.63 0.71
C SER A 226 -1.14 5.62 0.25
N PHE A 227 -1.37 5.32 -1.03
CA PHE A 227 -2.68 5.43 -1.64
C PHE A 227 -2.99 4.27 -2.60
N ASP A 228 -4.20 3.74 -2.49
CA ASP A 228 -4.81 2.81 -3.45
C ASP A 228 -6.33 3.06 -3.50
N SER A 229 -6.92 3.12 -4.70
CA SER A 229 -8.35 3.37 -4.86
C SER A 229 -9.23 2.25 -4.28
N ARG A 230 -8.71 1.02 -4.22
CA ARG A 230 -9.41 -0.13 -3.65
C ARG A 230 -9.61 0.01 -2.15
N ASN A 231 -8.80 0.83 -1.47
CA ASN A 231 -9.02 1.16 -0.06
C ASN A 231 -10.36 1.89 0.16
N TYR A 232 -10.96 2.43 -0.89
CA TYR A 232 -12.29 3.06 -0.90
C TYR A 232 -13.35 2.23 -1.64
N GLY A 233 -13.00 1.00 -2.06
CA GLY A 233 -13.89 0.09 -2.80
C GLY A 233 -13.94 0.31 -4.32
N TYR A 234 -13.00 1.08 -4.89
CA TYR A 234 -12.96 1.39 -6.33
C TYR A 234 -11.78 0.70 -7.01
N ALA A 235 -12.09 -0.15 -8.00
CA ALA A 235 -11.08 -0.91 -8.74
C ALA A 235 -10.13 -0.01 -9.55
N LYS A 236 -10.66 1.05 -10.18
CA LYS A 236 -9.88 2.01 -10.95
C LYS A 236 -9.91 3.38 -10.28
N LEU A 237 -8.81 4.13 -10.41
CA LEU A 237 -8.74 5.52 -9.96
C LEU A 237 -9.83 6.38 -10.61
N THR A 238 -10.13 6.13 -11.89
CA THR A 238 -11.22 6.82 -12.61
C THR A 238 -12.57 6.65 -11.92
N ASP A 239 -12.88 5.44 -11.42
CA ASP A 239 -14.16 5.15 -10.77
C ASP A 239 -14.28 5.90 -9.44
N LEU A 240 -13.16 6.05 -8.72
CA LEU A 240 -13.11 6.85 -7.49
C LEU A 240 -13.36 8.33 -7.80
N PHE A 241 -12.71 8.90 -8.82
CA PHE A 241 -12.94 10.28 -9.26
C PHE A 241 -14.41 10.51 -9.67
N GLN A 242 -15.00 9.56 -10.40
CA GLN A 242 -16.42 9.60 -10.78
C GLN A 242 -17.32 9.61 -9.55
N ALA A 243 -17.07 8.71 -8.60
CA ALA A 243 -17.90 8.57 -7.41
C ALA A 243 -17.82 9.74 -6.45
N ILE A 244 -16.68 10.42 -6.36
CA ILE A 244 -16.53 11.68 -5.61
C ILE A 244 -17.40 12.77 -6.24
N GLY A 245 -17.48 12.82 -7.57
CA GLY A 245 -18.36 13.74 -8.31
C GLY A 245 -17.97 15.23 -8.24
N LEU A 246 -16.80 15.55 -7.65
CA LEU A 246 -16.23 16.91 -7.56
C LEU A 246 -15.35 17.27 -8.76
N PHE A 247 -15.05 16.31 -9.63
CA PHE A 247 -14.16 16.49 -10.77
C PHE A 247 -14.92 16.29 -12.08
N GLU A 248 -14.51 17.00 -13.12
CA GLU A 248 -14.86 16.73 -14.51
C GLU A 248 -13.92 15.67 -15.05
N ILE A 249 -14.44 14.79 -15.90
CA ILE A 249 -13.68 13.68 -16.47
C ILE A 249 -13.91 13.67 -17.97
N ARG A 250 -12.83 13.77 -18.72
CA ARG A 250 -12.82 13.69 -20.18
C ARG A 250 -12.08 12.44 -20.61
N LYS A 251 -12.74 11.62 -21.43
CA LYS A 251 -12.11 10.45 -22.06
C LYS A 251 -11.72 10.81 -23.49
N SER A 252 -10.47 10.58 -23.84
CA SER A 252 -9.94 10.57 -25.20
C SER A 252 -9.59 9.12 -25.56
N ASP A 253 -9.46 8.81 -26.85
CA ASP A 253 -9.19 7.45 -27.34
C ASP A 253 -7.93 6.81 -26.72
N LYS A 254 -6.99 7.63 -26.24
CA LYS A 254 -5.71 7.17 -25.66
C LYS A 254 -5.47 7.57 -24.21
N ALA A 255 -6.30 8.42 -23.61
CA ALA A 255 -6.03 8.95 -22.27
C ALA A 255 -7.30 9.45 -21.56
N ILE A 256 -7.25 9.46 -20.23
CA ILE A 256 -8.28 10.02 -19.38
C ILE A 256 -7.72 11.29 -18.73
N TYR A 257 -8.50 12.37 -18.77
CA TYR A 257 -8.17 13.65 -18.17
C TYR A 257 -9.18 14.00 -17.09
N VAL A 258 -8.71 14.69 -16.06
CA VAL A 258 -9.52 15.14 -14.92
C VAL A 258 -9.26 16.61 -14.63
N ARG A 259 -10.29 17.33 -14.19
CA ARG A 259 -10.22 18.75 -13.81
C ARG A 259 -11.10 19.02 -12.59
N ASP A 260 -10.69 19.90 -11.68
CA ASP A 260 -11.56 20.29 -10.56
C ASP A 260 -12.69 21.19 -11.06
N LYS A 261 -13.95 20.83 -10.75
CA LYS A 261 -15.13 21.65 -11.10
C LYS A 261 -15.07 23.08 -10.55
N LYS A 262 -14.37 23.28 -9.43
CA LYS A 262 -14.16 24.61 -8.84
C LYS A 262 -13.31 25.52 -9.74
N GLN A 263 -12.31 24.96 -10.41
CA GLN A 263 -11.44 25.71 -11.32
C GLN A 263 -12.13 25.99 -12.66
N ALA A 264 -13.03 25.09 -13.11
CA ALA A 264 -13.82 25.31 -14.32
C ALA A 264 -14.88 26.43 -14.21
N SER A 265 -15.17 26.89 -12.99
CA SER A 265 -16.17 27.93 -12.71
C SER A 265 -15.55 29.32 -12.44
N GLN A 266 -14.23 29.44 -12.58
CA GLN A 266 -13.46 30.70 -12.50
C GLN A 266 -12.96 31.09 -13.88
#